data_AF-A0A9P7XFG7-F1
#
_entry.id   AF-A0A9P7XFG7-F1
#
_cell.length_a   1.000
_cell.length_b   1.000
_cell.length_c   1.000
_cell.angle_alpha   90.00
_cell.angle_beta   90.00
_cell.angle_gamma   90.00
#
_symmetry.space_group_name_H-M   'P 1'
#
loop_
_entity.id
_entity.type
_entity.pdbx_description
1 polymer ?
#
loop_
_entity_poly.entity_id
_entity_poly.type
_entity_poly.pdbx_seq_one_letter_code
_entity_poly.pdbx_strand_id
1 'polypeptide(L)'
;MVYGRNVTVWDPSELPPKVIAGCYQHGDISIATFYNWLQIIMVTNDSWHLFYTDEHGLQATQPDPLNPKSTELLNPGHYIVLSIRLQPIPVTLTSERYRPRTVSKDITGTNRTNAFRERVRARDQRCCVTGQLVYHGSYTGMIACHIFPKAHKDVWSALELSRCITDDANESDQGPDSINSIQNGLLMRADVHAFFDDYQFGIDPDDNYKITEFAFRGGELNGRQLFTAPHVGVKYRPSPELLREHFRQCILANVRGTGRAAEDFFDEEEVHDLSNTAVWTYRAGGDPDQPSWIELEVRSRLFGGGFI
;
A
#
# COMPACT_ATOMS: atom_id res chain seq x y z
N MET A 1 -19.63 10.34 -9.90
CA MET A 1 -18.20 10.21 -10.24
C MET A 1 -17.39 10.09 -8.95
N VAL A 2 -16.78 8.94 -8.70
CA VAL A 2 -15.76 8.79 -7.66
C VAL A 2 -14.47 9.36 -8.27
N TYR A 3 -14.05 10.55 -7.83
CA TYR A 3 -12.94 11.27 -8.44
C TYR A 3 -11.68 10.39 -8.51
N GLY A 4 -11.02 10.37 -9.68
CA GLY A 4 -9.70 9.76 -9.85
C GLY A 4 -9.67 8.25 -10.14
N ARG A 5 -10.81 7.56 -10.30
CA ARG A 5 -10.86 6.13 -10.68
C ARG A 5 -11.41 5.92 -12.08
N ASN A 6 -10.92 4.91 -12.78
CA ASN A 6 -11.40 4.50 -14.10
C ASN A 6 -11.98 3.08 -14.12
N VAL A 7 -11.96 2.38 -12.98
CA VAL A 7 -12.67 1.12 -12.72
C VAL A 7 -13.53 1.30 -11.48
N THR A 8 -14.80 0.89 -11.56
CA THR A 8 -15.74 0.93 -10.41
C THR A 8 -16.51 -0.38 -10.35
N VAL A 9 -16.74 -0.89 -9.14
CA VAL A 9 -17.49 -2.12 -8.87
C VAL A 9 -18.65 -1.82 -7.94
N TRP A 10 -19.84 -2.21 -8.37
CA TRP A 10 -21.10 -1.98 -7.69
C TRP A 10 -21.66 -3.25 -7.07
N ASP A 11 -22.29 -3.09 -5.90
CA ASP A 11 -23.20 -4.04 -5.31
C ASP A 11 -24.64 -3.54 -5.50
N PRO A 12 -25.49 -4.27 -6.25
CA PRO A 12 -26.88 -3.90 -6.48
C PRO A 12 -27.86 -4.44 -5.43
N SER A 13 -27.37 -5.03 -4.33
CA SER A 13 -28.22 -5.60 -3.27
C SER A 13 -29.08 -4.55 -2.55
N GLU A 14 -28.67 -3.27 -2.61
CA GLU A 14 -29.39 -2.12 -2.05
C GLU A 14 -29.77 -1.11 -3.14
N LEU A 15 -30.78 -0.29 -2.89
CA LEU A 15 -31.18 0.83 -3.74
C LEU A 15 -31.02 2.15 -2.97
N PRO A 16 -30.13 3.07 -3.40
CA PRO A 16 -29.28 3.00 -4.60
C PRO A 16 -28.13 1.97 -4.48
N PRO A 17 -27.61 1.42 -5.61
CA PRO A 17 -26.47 0.53 -5.61
C PRO A 17 -25.25 1.15 -4.94
N LYS A 18 -24.46 0.32 -4.27
CA LYS A 18 -23.32 0.75 -3.47
C LYS A 18 -22.00 0.47 -4.18
N VAL A 19 -21.09 1.44 -4.20
CA VAL A 19 -19.70 1.20 -4.65
C VAL A 19 -18.98 0.36 -3.59
N ILE A 20 -18.58 -0.85 -3.96
CA ILE A 20 -17.85 -1.78 -3.08
C ILE A 20 -16.37 -1.87 -3.44
N ALA A 21 -16.00 -1.54 -4.67
CA ALA A 21 -14.60 -1.44 -5.05
C ALA A 21 -14.39 -0.50 -6.24
N GLY A 22 -13.13 -0.23 -6.55
CA GLY A 22 -12.72 0.47 -7.76
C GLY A 22 -11.28 0.90 -7.66
N CYS A 23 -10.62 1.21 -8.76
CA CYS A 23 -9.24 1.72 -8.75
C CYS A 23 -9.00 2.60 -9.96
N TYR A 24 -7.88 3.31 -9.95
CA TYR A 24 -7.28 3.76 -11.20
C TYR A 24 -6.31 2.70 -11.68
N GLN A 25 -6.43 2.30 -12.93
CA GLN A 25 -5.49 1.41 -13.60
C GLN A 25 -4.87 2.08 -14.82
N HIS A 26 -3.64 1.70 -15.15
CA HIS A 26 -2.88 2.25 -16.28
C HIS A 26 -2.83 1.29 -17.49
N GLY A 27 -3.74 0.32 -17.56
CA GLY A 27 -3.86 -0.59 -18.72
C GLY A 27 -3.04 -1.88 -18.63
N ASP A 28 -2.57 -2.27 -17.45
CA ASP A 28 -1.71 -3.46 -17.25
C ASP A 28 -2.23 -4.43 -16.16
N ILE A 29 -3.42 -4.16 -15.62
CA ILE A 29 -4.07 -5.02 -14.63
C ILE A 29 -4.89 -6.08 -15.37
N SER A 30 -4.56 -7.35 -15.16
CA SER A 30 -5.35 -8.45 -15.69
C SER A 30 -6.66 -8.64 -14.91
N ILE A 31 -7.65 -9.26 -15.55
CA ILE A 31 -8.90 -9.64 -14.89
C ILE A 31 -8.60 -10.51 -13.66
N ALA A 32 -7.76 -11.53 -13.79
CA ALA A 32 -7.38 -12.41 -12.68
C ALA A 32 -6.73 -11.65 -11.51
N THR A 33 -5.83 -10.71 -11.80
CA THR A 33 -5.21 -9.84 -10.79
C THR A 33 -6.27 -9.05 -10.03
N PHE A 34 -7.23 -8.45 -10.74
CA PHE A 34 -8.29 -7.67 -10.10
C PHE A 34 -9.20 -8.54 -9.23
N TYR A 35 -9.55 -9.75 -9.68
CA TYR A 35 -10.29 -10.71 -8.85
C TYR A 35 -9.55 -11.06 -7.55
N ASN A 36 -8.22 -11.24 -7.60
CA ASN A 36 -7.42 -11.48 -6.39
C ASN A 36 -7.47 -10.29 -5.42
N TRP A 37 -7.48 -9.06 -5.92
CA TRP A 37 -7.63 -7.87 -5.07
C TRP A 37 -9.02 -7.79 -4.45
N LEU A 38 -10.07 -8.12 -5.21
CA LEU A 38 -11.44 -8.17 -4.69
C LEU A 38 -11.59 -9.21 -3.58
N GLN A 39 -10.92 -10.36 -3.67
CA GLN A 39 -10.91 -11.37 -2.60
C GLN A 39 -10.29 -10.87 -1.28
N ILE A 40 -9.40 -9.87 -1.33
CA ILE A 40 -8.83 -9.25 -0.12
C ILE A 40 -9.86 -8.38 0.59
N ILE A 41 -10.75 -7.72 -0.16
CA ILE A 41 -11.62 -6.66 0.37
C ILE A 41 -13.08 -7.10 0.54
N MET A 42 -13.55 -8.09 -0.20
CA MET A 42 -14.92 -8.59 -0.15
C MET A 42 -15.04 -9.80 0.78
N VAL A 43 -16.09 -9.79 1.60
CA VAL A 43 -16.47 -10.89 2.47
C VAL A 43 -17.86 -11.35 2.06
N THR A 44 -17.93 -12.56 1.52
CA THR A 44 -19.16 -13.22 1.08
C THR A 44 -18.98 -14.74 1.13
N ASN A 45 -20.08 -15.47 1.34
CA ASN A 45 -20.11 -16.95 1.29
C ASN A 45 -20.59 -17.46 -0.08
N ASP A 46 -21.06 -16.57 -0.95
CA ASP A 46 -21.62 -16.91 -2.24
C ASP A 46 -20.57 -16.89 -3.35
N SER A 47 -20.78 -17.71 -4.39
CA SER A 47 -20.01 -17.60 -5.62
C SER A 47 -20.40 -16.33 -6.37
N TRP A 48 -19.39 -15.57 -6.78
CA TRP A 48 -19.57 -14.24 -7.35
C TRP A 48 -18.75 -14.05 -8.63
N HIS A 49 -19.27 -13.20 -9.50
CA HIS A 49 -18.64 -12.83 -10.76
C HIS A 49 -18.86 -11.35 -11.05
N LEU A 50 -17.93 -10.77 -11.80
CA LEU A 50 -18.05 -9.43 -12.34
C LEU A 50 -18.73 -9.47 -13.71
N PHE A 51 -19.68 -8.58 -13.92
CA PHE A 51 -20.30 -8.31 -15.20
C PHE A 51 -20.11 -6.83 -15.54
N TYR A 52 -20.08 -6.49 -16.83
CA TYR A 52 -20.16 -5.09 -17.24
C TYR A 52 -21.52 -4.50 -16.83
N THR A 53 -21.53 -3.22 -16.43
CA THR A 53 -22.74 -2.48 -16.09
C THR A 53 -22.65 -1.03 -16.58
N ASP A 54 -23.73 -0.27 -16.43
CA ASP A 54 -23.76 1.16 -16.67
C ASP A 54 -23.10 1.95 -15.52
N GLU A 55 -23.07 3.28 -15.64
CA GLU A 55 -22.49 4.15 -14.62
C GLU A 55 -23.26 4.18 -13.28
N HIS A 56 -24.45 3.56 -13.22
CA HIS A 56 -25.31 3.49 -12.05
C HIS A 56 -25.26 2.13 -11.34
N GLY A 57 -24.69 1.10 -11.98
CA GLY A 57 -24.52 -0.22 -11.36
C GLY A 57 -25.82 -0.96 -11.11
N LEU A 58 -26.89 -0.66 -11.89
CA LEU A 58 -28.22 -1.20 -11.64
C LEU A 58 -28.39 -2.64 -12.14
N GLN A 59 -27.80 -2.96 -13.29
CA GLN A 59 -27.93 -4.27 -13.93
C GLN A 59 -26.75 -4.57 -14.85
N ALA A 60 -26.52 -5.85 -15.13
CA ALA A 60 -25.52 -6.26 -16.11
C ALA A 60 -25.94 -5.82 -17.53
N THR A 61 -25.01 -5.25 -18.29
CA THR A 61 -25.22 -4.88 -19.70
C THR A 61 -24.96 -6.04 -20.66
N GLN A 62 -24.28 -7.07 -20.18
CA GLN A 62 -23.95 -8.28 -20.93
C GLN A 62 -24.22 -9.52 -20.07
N PRO A 63 -24.63 -10.65 -20.67
CA PRO A 63 -24.99 -11.86 -19.93
C PRO A 63 -23.77 -12.66 -19.45
N ASP A 64 -22.61 -12.49 -20.08
CA ASP A 64 -21.43 -13.28 -19.79
C ASP A 64 -20.57 -12.62 -18.70
N PRO A 65 -20.16 -13.37 -17.65
CA PRO A 65 -19.26 -12.85 -16.63
C PRO A 65 -17.83 -12.73 -17.15
N LEU A 66 -17.06 -11.84 -16.54
CA LEU A 66 -15.60 -11.87 -16.66
C LEU A 66 -15.04 -13.16 -16.06
N ASN A 67 -14.12 -13.81 -16.78
CA ASN A 67 -13.46 -15.03 -16.31
C ASN A 67 -12.43 -14.70 -15.20
N PRO A 68 -12.61 -15.20 -13.96
CA PRO A 68 -11.70 -14.91 -12.83
C PRO A 68 -10.26 -15.38 -13.01
N LYS A 69 -9.98 -16.25 -13.99
CA LYS A 69 -8.66 -16.78 -14.29
C LYS A 69 -8.04 -16.19 -15.57
N SER A 70 -8.71 -15.22 -16.18
CA SER A 70 -8.23 -14.60 -17.43
C SER A 70 -7.03 -13.71 -17.19
N THR A 71 -5.98 -13.88 -18.00
CA THR A 71 -4.83 -12.98 -18.07
C THR A 71 -5.06 -11.80 -19.01
N GLU A 72 -6.23 -11.70 -19.64
CA GLU A 72 -6.62 -10.53 -20.42
C GLU A 72 -6.69 -9.29 -19.52
N LEU A 73 -6.41 -8.14 -20.13
CA LEU A 73 -6.46 -6.86 -19.44
C LEU A 73 -7.89 -6.52 -19.05
N LEU A 74 -8.05 -6.05 -17.81
CA LEU A 74 -9.30 -5.45 -17.36
C LEU A 74 -9.51 -4.16 -18.13
N ASN A 75 -10.72 -3.90 -18.63
CA ASN A 75 -11.01 -2.63 -19.28
C ASN A 75 -11.39 -1.58 -18.21
N PRO A 76 -11.06 -0.30 -18.44
CA PRO A 76 -11.71 0.77 -17.70
C PRO A 76 -13.24 0.72 -17.89
N GLY A 77 -13.99 0.96 -16.83
CA GLY A 77 -15.45 0.93 -16.88
C GLY A 77 -16.11 0.59 -15.55
N HIS A 78 -17.40 0.28 -15.64
CA HIS A 78 -18.25 -0.06 -14.51
C HIS A 78 -18.57 -1.55 -14.52
N TYR A 79 -18.43 -2.15 -13.35
CA TYR A 79 -18.69 -3.56 -13.11
C TYR A 79 -19.69 -3.74 -11.99
N ILE A 80 -20.45 -4.83 -12.03
CA ILE A 80 -21.43 -5.20 -11.02
C ILE A 80 -21.10 -6.60 -10.51
N VAL A 81 -21.17 -6.80 -9.19
CA VAL A 81 -21.00 -8.12 -8.57
C VAL A 81 -22.34 -8.82 -8.49
N LEU A 82 -22.42 -9.99 -9.11
CA LEU A 82 -23.61 -10.85 -9.12
C LEU A 82 -23.21 -12.31 -8.98
N SER A 83 -24.18 -13.17 -8.68
CA SER A 83 -24.04 -14.61 -8.92
C SER A 83 -23.99 -14.94 -10.41
N ILE A 84 -23.56 -16.15 -10.77
CA ILE A 84 -23.57 -16.65 -12.16
C ILE A 84 -24.97 -16.62 -12.82
N ARG A 85 -26.04 -16.56 -12.01
CA ARG A 85 -27.44 -16.47 -12.45
C ARG A 85 -27.96 -15.02 -12.51
N LEU A 86 -27.06 -14.04 -12.52
CA LEU A 86 -27.37 -12.61 -12.57
C LEU A 86 -28.26 -12.13 -11.40
N GLN A 87 -28.14 -12.76 -10.23
CA GLN A 87 -28.84 -12.33 -9.01
C GLN A 87 -27.89 -11.59 -8.08
N PRO A 88 -28.36 -10.51 -7.40
CA PRO A 88 -27.61 -9.88 -6.32
C PRO A 88 -27.24 -10.90 -5.25
N ILE A 89 -26.09 -10.68 -4.61
CA ILE A 89 -25.60 -11.52 -3.52
C ILE A 89 -25.23 -10.64 -2.32
N PRO A 90 -25.33 -11.14 -1.09
CA PRO A 90 -24.81 -10.43 0.07
C PRO A 90 -23.30 -10.26 -0.04
N VAL A 91 -22.85 -9.01 -0.18
CA VAL A 91 -21.43 -8.64 -0.12
C VAL A 91 -21.23 -7.66 1.02
N THR A 92 -20.28 -7.96 1.88
CA THR A 92 -19.78 -7.00 2.86
C THR A 92 -18.31 -6.71 2.57
N LEU A 93 -17.83 -5.55 3.01
CA LEU A 93 -16.40 -5.25 2.93
C LEU A 93 -15.71 -5.74 4.21
N THR A 94 -14.47 -6.21 4.09
CA THR A 94 -13.62 -6.50 5.24
C THR A 94 -13.62 -5.33 6.22
N SER A 95 -13.66 -5.62 7.52
CA SER A 95 -13.55 -4.59 8.57
C SER A 95 -12.17 -3.94 8.59
N GLU A 96 -11.15 -4.60 8.04
CA GLU A 96 -9.80 -4.06 7.96
C GLU A 96 -9.77 -2.78 7.10
N ARG A 97 -9.14 -1.75 7.65
CA ARG A 97 -8.82 -0.49 6.97
C ARG A 97 -7.33 -0.44 6.69
N TYR A 98 -6.95 0.34 5.69
CA TYR A 98 -5.55 0.63 5.47
C TYR A 98 -5.00 1.42 6.67
N ARG A 99 -3.73 1.17 7.01
CA ARG A 99 -3.08 1.81 8.15
C ARG A 99 -2.30 3.04 7.70
N PRO A 100 -2.60 4.26 8.18
CA PRO A 100 -1.86 5.46 7.78
C PRO A 100 -0.37 5.35 8.11
N ARG A 101 0.47 5.98 7.29
CA ARG A 101 1.93 6.03 7.51
C ARG A 101 2.31 7.47 7.75
N THR A 102 2.93 7.76 8.90
CA THR A 102 3.46 9.10 9.15
C THR A 102 4.72 9.35 8.34
N VAL A 103 4.80 10.53 7.72
CA VAL A 103 6.03 11.08 7.14
C VAL A 103 6.93 11.53 8.30
N SER A 104 7.38 10.60 9.13
CA SER A 104 8.25 10.98 10.23
C SER A 104 9.61 11.37 9.64
N LYS A 105 9.89 12.67 9.60
CA LYS A 105 11.26 13.18 9.41
C LYS A 105 12.08 12.59 10.55
N ASP A 106 12.99 11.67 10.22
CA ASP A 106 13.99 11.12 11.14
C ASP A 106 14.92 12.26 11.61
N ILE A 107 14.43 13.08 12.55
CA ILE A 107 15.17 14.18 13.17
C ILE A 107 16.01 13.65 14.35
N THR A 108 15.76 12.42 14.82
CA THR A 108 16.52 11.83 15.93
C THR A 108 17.67 10.96 15.41
N GLY A 109 18.86 11.56 15.38
CA GLY A 109 20.14 10.90 15.07
C GLY A 109 20.57 9.89 16.14
N THR A 110 19.79 8.83 16.37
CA THR A 110 20.24 7.70 17.20
C THR A 110 21.17 6.79 16.40
N ASN A 111 22.14 6.15 17.06
CA ASN A 111 23.13 5.29 16.39
C ASN A 111 22.49 4.08 15.68
N ARG A 112 21.32 3.61 16.12
CA ARG A 112 20.61 2.45 15.54
C ARG A 112 19.90 2.79 14.23
N THR A 113 19.35 4.00 14.11
CA THR A 113 18.82 4.53 12.84
C THR A 113 19.93 4.75 11.80
N ASN A 114 21.17 4.99 12.23
CA ASN A 114 22.32 5.07 11.32
C ASN A 114 22.66 3.71 10.69
N ALA A 115 22.73 2.62 11.47
CA ALA A 115 23.10 1.30 10.95
C ALA A 115 22.13 0.80 9.86
N PHE A 116 20.82 0.86 10.11
CA PHE A 116 19.81 0.52 9.08
C PHE A 116 20.00 1.34 7.81
N ARG A 117 20.06 2.67 7.95
CA ARG A 117 20.19 3.59 6.81
C ARG A 117 21.47 3.31 6.01
N GLU A 118 22.60 3.13 6.68
CA GLU A 118 23.88 2.85 6.04
C GLU A 118 23.88 1.51 5.33
N ARG A 119 23.32 0.46 5.94
CA ARG A 119 23.25 -0.87 5.32
C ARG A 119 22.31 -0.90 4.12
N VAL A 120 21.14 -0.24 4.18
CA VAL A 120 20.24 -0.08 3.01
C VAL A 120 20.94 0.68 1.89
N ARG A 121 21.58 1.82 2.23
CA ARG A 121 22.35 2.62 1.27
C ARG A 121 23.45 1.81 0.60
N ALA A 122 24.24 1.08 1.38
CA ALA A 122 25.30 0.21 0.91
C ALA A 122 24.78 -0.86 -0.05
N ARG A 123 23.64 -1.49 0.26
CA ARG A 123 23.02 -2.52 -0.57
C ARG A 123 22.49 -1.98 -1.91
N ASP A 124 21.76 -0.87 -1.88
CA ASP A 124 20.93 -0.47 -3.02
C ASP A 124 21.68 0.43 -4.02
N GLN A 125 22.42 1.44 -3.54
CA GLN A 125 23.16 2.42 -4.36
C GLN A 125 22.33 3.11 -5.47
N ARG A 126 21.00 3.01 -5.41
CA ARG A 126 20.06 3.64 -6.34
C ARG A 126 18.66 3.66 -5.75
N CYS A 127 17.79 4.48 -6.31
CA CYS A 127 16.36 4.34 -6.08
C CYS A 127 15.89 2.99 -6.64
N CYS A 128 15.39 2.10 -5.79
CA CYS A 128 14.94 0.76 -6.18
C CYS A 128 13.71 0.79 -7.09
N VAL A 129 12.95 1.88 -7.08
CA VAL A 129 11.71 2.04 -7.87
C VAL A 129 11.99 2.68 -9.24
N THR A 130 12.76 3.77 -9.27
CA THR A 130 13.04 4.50 -10.53
C THR A 130 14.31 4.03 -11.24
N GLY A 131 15.20 3.33 -10.53
CA GLY A 131 16.52 2.93 -11.01
C GLY A 131 17.59 4.03 -10.96
N GLN A 132 17.24 5.25 -10.51
CA GLN A 132 18.16 6.38 -10.46
C GLN A 132 19.36 6.09 -9.53
N LEU A 133 20.55 6.06 -10.12
CA LEU A 133 21.81 5.81 -9.40
C LEU A 133 22.12 6.91 -8.38
N VAL A 134 22.73 6.50 -7.27
CA VAL A 134 23.44 7.41 -6.35
C VAL A 134 24.71 7.90 -7.05
N TYR A 135 24.88 9.22 -7.14
CA TYR A 135 26.01 9.82 -7.88
C TYR A 135 27.13 10.22 -6.91
N HIS A 136 28.36 9.79 -7.17
CA HIS A 136 29.55 10.06 -6.34
C HIS A 136 29.39 9.77 -4.83
N GLY A 137 28.60 8.74 -4.49
CA GLY A 137 28.32 8.39 -3.09
C GLY A 137 27.46 9.43 -2.35
N SER A 138 26.89 10.41 -3.06
CA SER A 138 25.99 11.42 -2.50
C SER A 138 24.56 10.90 -2.48
N TYR A 139 24.05 10.61 -1.29
CA TYR A 139 22.65 10.18 -1.07
C TYR A 139 21.68 11.36 -0.89
N THR A 140 22.06 12.56 -1.30
CA THR A 140 21.16 13.72 -1.29
C THR A 140 19.92 13.43 -2.14
N GLY A 141 18.74 13.63 -1.56
CA GLY A 141 17.46 13.30 -2.20
C GLY A 141 17.11 11.80 -2.19
N MET A 142 17.88 10.96 -1.50
CA MET A 142 17.62 9.52 -1.34
C MET A 142 17.28 9.19 0.12
N ILE A 143 16.17 8.47 0.31
CA ILE A 143 15.63 8.05 1.60
C ILE A 143 15.78 6.54 1.73
N ALA A 144 16.40 6.08 2.82
CA ALA A 144 16.33 4.68 3.21
C ALA A 144 15.06 4.51 4.04
N CYS A 145 14.01 3.98 3.42
CA CYS A 145 12.69 3.88 4.01
C CYS A 145 12.37 2.47 4.46
N HIS A 146 11.51 2.35 5.47
CA HIS A 146 10.97 1.06 5.85
C HIS A 146 9.83 0.63 4.90
N ILE A 147 9.73 -0.66 4.61
CA ILE A 147 8.60 -1.24 3.87
C ILE A 147 7.39 -1.30 4.81
N PHE A 148 7.55 -1.99 5.94
CA PHE A 148 6.63 -1.95 7.07
C PHE A 148 7.04 -0.84 8.05
N PRO A 149 6.16 0.15 8.30
CA PRO A 149 6.49 1.33 9.09
C PRO A 149 6.70 1.01 10.58
N LYS A 150 7.68 1.68 11.20
CA LYS A 150 7.99 1.54 12.63
C LYS A 150 6.87 1.96 13.57
N ALA A 151 6.02 2.91 13.15
CA ALA A 151 4.91 3.42 13.95
C ALA A 151 3.88 2.34 14.32
N HIS A 152 3.82 1.24 13.56
CA HIS A 152 2.90 0.11 13.75
C HIS A 152 3.61 -1.11 14.37
N LYS A 153 4.55 -0.87 15.30
CA LYS A 153 5.32 -1.95 15.96
C LYS A 153 4.45 -2.97 16.70
N ASP A 154 3.34 -2.52 17.26
CA ASP A 154 2.29 -3.38 17.84
C ASP A 154 1.75 -4.38 16.82
N VAL A 155 1.43 -3.92 15.61
CA VAL A 155 0.98 -4.76 14.50
C VAL A 155 2.10 -5.67 14.00
N TRP A 156 3.34 -5.16 13.91
CA TRP A 156 4.51 -5.97 13.57
C TRP A 156 4.66 -7.19 14.50
N SER A 157 4.51 -6.97 15.81
CA SER A 157 4.55 -8.04 16.81
C SER A 157 3.33 -8.96 16.73
N ALA A 158 2.12 -8.43 16.57
CA ALA A 158 0.89 -9.22 16.49
C ALA A 158 0.86 -10.16 15.27
N LEU A 159 1.42 -9.72 14.15
CA LEU A 159 1.57 -10.52 12.94
C LEU A 159 2.83 -11.40 12.93
N GLU A 160 3.65 -11.34 14.00
CA GLU A 160 4.89 -12.10 14.16
C GLU A 160 5.86 -11.95 12.97
N LEU A 161 5.90 -10.75 12.36
CA LEU A 161 6.63 -10.48 11.10
C LEU A 161 8.16 -10.64 11.25
N SER A 162 8.68 -10.56 12.47
CA SER A 162 10.10 -10.84 12.75
C SER A 162 10.51 -12.25 12.34
N ARG A 163 9.57 -13.22 12.32
CA ARG A 163 9.84 -14.60 11.87
C ARG A 163 10.12 -14.71 10.37
N CYS A 164 9.71 -13.72 9.59
CA CYS A 164 9.98 -13.65 8.15
C CYS A 164 11.38 -13.05 7.86
N ILE A 165 12.09 -12.58 8.88
CA ILE A 165 13.41 -11.96 8.74
C ILE A 165 14.51 -13.00 8.92
N THR A 166 15.44 -13.00 7.97
CA THR A 166 16.60 -13.87 7.86
C THR A 166 17.93 -13.10 7.84
N ASP A 167 17.86 -11.77 7.90
CA ASP A 167 19.03 -10.89 8.06
C ASP A 167 19.83 -11.28 9.30
N ASP A 168 21.11 -11.54 9.09
CA ASP A 168 22.04 -12.03 10.12
C ASP A 168 22.83 -10.93 10.81
N ALA A 169 22.44 -9.67 10.64
CA ALA A 169 23.02 -8.57 11.40
C ALA A 169 22.80 -8.71 12.90
N ASN A 170 23.70 -8.10 13.68
CA ASN A 170 23.60 -8.13 15.13
C ASN A 170 22.35 -7.38 15.61
N GLU A 171 21.84 -7.77 16.78
CA GLU A 171 20.71 -7.09 17.42
C GLU A 171 20.98 -5.59 17.64
N SER A 172 22.25 -5.21 17.85
CA SER A 172 22.66 -3.79 17.93
C SER A 172 22.24 -2.98 16.70
N ASP A 173 22.18 -3.62 15.54
CA ASP A 173 21.99 -2.96 14.24
C ASP A 173 20.51 -3.01 13.81
N GLN A 174 19.83 -4.14 14.03
CA GLN A 174 18.42 -4.33 13.60
C GLN A 174 17.38 -4.20 14.74
N GLY A 175 17.84 -4.26 15.98
CA GLY A 175 17.02 -4.32 17.19
C GLY A 175 16.43 -5.69 17.51
N PRO A 176 15.84 -5.82 18.72
CA PRO A 176 15.41 -7.12 19.26
C PRO A 176 14.33 -7.81 18.41
N ASP A 177 13.53 -7.01 17.70
CA ASP A 177 12.40 -7.51 16.89
C ASP A 177 12.69 -7.47 15.38
N SER A 178 13.94 -7.18 15.01
CA SER A 178 14.42 -7.07 13.62
C SER A 178 13.66 -6.09 12.71
N ILE A 179 12.89 -5.16 13.29
CA ILE A 179 12.13 -4.15 12.53
C ILE A 179 13.04 -3.21 11.73
N ASN A 180 14.30 -3.01 12.17
CA ASN A 180 15.33 -2.27 11.44
C ASN A 180 16.24 -3.20 10.61
N SER A 181 15.80 -4.41 10.30
CA SER A 181 16.47 -5.25 9.31
C SER A 181 16.45 -4.57 7.94
N ILE A 182 17.51 -4.74 7.15
CA ILE A 182 17.52 -4.23 5.77
C ILE A 182 16.50 -4.95 4.88
N GLN A 183 16.01 -6.13 5.26
CA GLN A 183 14.90 -6.78 4.55
C GLN A 183 13.59 -6.00 4.69
N ASN A 184 13.46 -5.17 5.74
CA ASN A 184 12.38 -4.20 5.90
C ASN A 184 12.74 -2.84 5.28
N GLY A 185 13.77 -2.74 4.44
CA GLY A 185 14.28 -1.46 3.94
C GLY A 185 14.37 -1.38 2.42
N LEU A 186 14.19 -0.18 1.87
CA LEU A 186 14.42 0.18 0.48
C LEU A 186 15.06 1.56 0.38
N LEU A 187 15.95 1.76 -0.60
CA LEU A 187 16.41 3.10 -0.97
C LEU A 187 15.50 3.68 -2.06
N MET A 188 14.92 4.84 -1.82
CA MET A 188 14.02 5.53 -2.76
C MET A 188 14.38 7.00 -2.92
N ARG A 189 14.02 7.59 -4.06
CA ARG A 189 14.04 9.05 -4.24
C ARG A 189 12.99 9.68 -3.32
N ALA A 190 13.26 10.86 -2.75
CA ALA A 190 12.43 11.45 -1.71
C ALA A 190 10.96 11.71 -2.13
N ASP A 191 10.73 12.14 -3.37
CA ASP A 191 9.39 12.29 -3.96
C ASP A 191 8.67 10.95 -4.16
N VAL A 192 9.39 9.92 -4.63
CA VAL A 192 8.84 8.56 -4.80
C VAL A 192 8.50 7.93 -3.44
N HIS A 193 9.32 8.20 -2.43
CA HIS A 193 9.06 7.80 -1.07
C HIS A 193 7.73 8.38 -0.54
N ALA A 194 7.43 9.64 -0.84
CA ALA A 194 6.15 10.25 -0.44
C ALA A 194 4.96 9.48 -1.04
N PHE A 195 5.03 9.12 -2.32
CA PHE A 195 3.99 8.31 -2.97
C PHE A 195 3.88 6.89 -2.39
N PHE A 196 4.99 6.30 -1.94
CA PHE A 196 5.02 4.98 -1.29
C PHE A 196 4.40 5.00 0.11
N ASP A 197 4.63 6.07 0.88
CA ASP A 197 4.02 6.30 2.19
C ASP A 197 2.51 6.52 2.08
N ASP A 198 2.08 7.20 1.03
CA ASP A 198 0.67 7.42 0.69
C ASP A 198 -0.02 6.22 0.02
N TYR A 199 0.66 5.08 -0.11
CA TYR A 199 0.09 3.92 -0.82
C TYR A 199 -0.39 4.22 -2.25
N GLN A 200 0.16 5.24 -2.93
CA GLN A 200 -0.23 5.56 -4.30
C GLN A 200 0.26 4.50 -5.29
N PHE A 201 1.28 3.75 -4.90
CA PHE A 201 1.73 2.56 -5.61
C PHE A 201 2.16 1.48 -4.63
N GLY A 202 2.11 0.24 -5.08
CA GLY A 202 2.62 -0.92 -4.36
C GLY A 202 3.56 -1.75 -5.23
N ILE A 203 4.36 -2.62 -4.61
CA ILE A 203 5.22 -3.58 -5.28
C ILE A 203 4.67 -4.98 -5.02
N ASP A 204 4.29 -5.70 -6.07
CA ASP A 204 3.73 -7.05 -5.96
C ASP A 204 4.83 -8.10 -6.10
N PRO A 205 5.30 -8.73 -5.00
CA PRO A 205 6.33 -9.77 -5.07
C PRO A 205 5.86 -11.03 -5.81
N ASP A 206 4.55 -11.24 -5.95
CA ASP A 206 3.96 -12.41 -6.61
C ASP A 206 3.78 -12.21 -8.12
N ASP A 207 3.86 -10.95 -8.60
CA ASP A 207 3.90 -10.58 -10.02
C ASP A 207 5.30 -10.06 -10.41
N ASN A 208 6.33 -10.86 -10.13
CA ASN A 208 7.73 -10.56 -10.47
C ASN A 208 8.18 -9.17 -9.99
N TYR A 209 7.75 -8.79 -8.78
CA TYR A 209 8.04 -7.49 -8.16
C TYR A 209 7.57 -6.29 -9.00
N LYS A 210 6.48 -6.44 -9.76
CA LYS A 210 5.88 -5.37 -10.55
C LYS A 210 5.36 -4.25 -9.65
N ILE A 211 5.64 -3.02 -10.04
CA ILE A 211 5.12 -1.80 -9.43
C ILE A 211 3.76 -1.50 -10.06
N THR A 212 2.74 -1.42 -9.23
CA THR A 212 1.37 -1.08 -9.62
C THR A 212 1.00 0.27 -9.04
N GLU A 213 0.64 1.22 -9.89
CA GLU A 213 0.16 2.54 -9.47
C GLU A 213 -1.36 2.59 -9.44
N PHE A 214 -1.89 3.21 -8.39
CA PHE A 214 -3.33 3.34 -8.15
C PHE A 214 -3.82 4.79 -8.27
N ALA A 215 -2.92 5.75 -8.51
CA ALA A 215 -3.22 7.17 -8.64
C ALA A 215 -3.38 7.61 -10.11
N PHE A 216 -4.28 8.56 -10.34
CA PHE A 216 -4.55 9.16 -11.66
C PHE A 216 -3.33 9.87 -12.26
N ARG A 217 -2.53 10.53 -11.41
CA ARG A 217 -1.29 11.23 -11.80
C ARG A 217 -0.11 10.39 -11.32
N GLY A 218 0.77 9.96 -12.22
CA GLY A 218 2.00 9.29 -11.77
C GLY A 218 2.52 8.14 -12.62
N GLY A 219 1.72 7.61 -13.57
CA GLY A 219 1.88 6.36 -14.35
C GLY A 219 3.26 6.01 -14.95
N GLU A 220 4.25 6.88 -14.78
CA GLU A 220 5.66 6.68 -15.06
C GLU A 220 6.30 5.50 -14.31
N LEU A 221 5.79 5.10 -13.14
CA LEU A 221 6.30 3.98 -12.34
C LEU A 221 5.57 2.67 -12.64
N ASN A 222 4.34 2.75 -13.15
CA ASN A 222 3.48 1.61 -13.39
C ASN A 222 4.12 0.61 -14.37
N GLY A 223 4.04 -0.68 -14.04
CA GLY A 223 4.61 -1.76 -14.82
C GLY A 223 6.14 -1.90 -14.72
N ARG A 224 6.84 -0.99 -14.02
CA ARG A 224 8.26 -1.18 -13.69
C ARG A 224 8.42 -2.35 -12.73
N GLN A 225 9.64 -2.87 -12.61
CA GLN A 225 9.97 -3.90 -11.63
C GLN A 225 10.88 -3.31 -10.56
N LEU A 226 10.68 -3.71 -9.31
CA LEU A 226 11.58 -3.36 -8.22
C LEU A 226 13.01 -3.79 -8.56
N PHE A 227 13.92 -2.84 -8.57
CA PHE A 227 15.33 -3.16 -8.73
C PHE A 227 15.87 -3.83 -7.48
N THR A 228 16.46 -5.01 -7.65
CA THR A 228 17.32 -5.64 -6.66
C THR A 228 18.62 -6.08 -7.34
N ALA A 229 19.76 -5.72 -6.77
CA ALA A 229 21.04 -6.04 -7.37
C ALA A 229 21.25 -7.58 -7.41
N PRO A 230 21.60 -8.18 -8.56
CA PRO A 230 21.64 -9.65 -8.72
C PRO A 230 22.59 -10.37 -7.74
N HIS A 231 23.67 -9.70 -7.33
CA HIS A 231 24.69 -10.24 -6.43
C HIS A 231 24.30 -10.21 -4.94
N VAL A 232 23.22 -9.50 -4.58
CA VAL A 232 22.76 -9.43 -3.19
C VAL A 232 22.10 -10.77 -2.85
N GLY A 233 22.58 -11.42 -1.78
CA GLY A 233 22.01 -12.69 -1.28
C GLY A 233 20.58 -12.52 -0.76
N VAL A 234 19.77 -13.59 -0.84
CA VAL A 234 18.33 -13.56 -0.51
C VAL A 234 18.04 -12.95 0.87
N LYS A 235 18.83 -13.31 1.88
CA LYS A 235 18.68 -12.81 3.26
C LYS A 235 18.91 -11.30 3.44
N TYR A 236 19.43 -10.62 2.42
CA TYR A 236 19.67 -9.17 2.43
C TYR A 236 18.72 -8.41 1.50
N ARG A 237 17.93 -9.12 0.69
CA ARG A 237 16.95 -8.51 -0.22
C ARG A 237 15.72 -8.06 0.56
N PRO A 238 14.97 -7.07 0.04
CA PRO A 238 13.63 -6.74 0.54
C PRO A 238 12.79 -8.00 0.74
N SER A 239 12.15 -8.14 1.90
CA SER A 239 11.33 -9.32 2.22
C SER A 239 10.08 -9.34 1.34
N PRO A 240 9.80 -10.46 0.63
CA PRO A 240 8.56 -10.65 -0.10
C PRO A 240 7.32 -10.54 0.82
N GLU A 241 7.40 -11.02 2.05
CA GLU A 241 6.30 -10.98 3.02
C GLU A 241 5.96 -9.54 3.40
N LEU A 242 6.97 -8.71 3.64
CA LEU A 242 6.76 -7.30 3.95
C LEU A 242 6.24 -6.50 2.75
N LEU A 243 6.73 -6.82 1.54
CA LEU A 243 6.21 -6.21 0.31
C LEU A 243 4.75 -6.60 0.08
N ARG A 244 4.38 -7.86 0.32
CA ARG A 244 2.98 -8.33 0.22
C ARG A 244 2.08 -7.62 1.23
N GLU A 245 2.57 -7.37 2.44
CA GLU A 245 1.83 -6.61 3.45
C GLU A 245 1.64 -5.15 3.02
N HIS A 246 2.68 -4.49 2.51
CA HIS A 246 2.55 -3.13 1.95
C HIS A 246 1.57 -3.09 0.76
N PHE A 247 1.66 -4.06 -0.14
CA PHE A 247 0.76 -4.18 -1.29
C PHE A 247 -0.70 -4.39 -0.86
N ARG A 248 -0.94 -5.21 0.17
CA ARG A 248 -2.27 -5.36 0.80
C ARG A 248 -2.80 -4.01 1.30
N GLN A 249 -1.98 -3.21 1.96
CA GLN A 249 -2.38 -1.86 2.40
C GLN A 249 -2.71 -0.94 1.21
N CYS A 250 -1.99 -1.05 0.09
CA CYS A 250 -2.31 -0.33 -1.14
C CYS A 250 -3.68 -0.72 -1.70
N ILE A 251 -4.03 -2.01 -1.66
CA ILE A 251 -5.35 -2.51 -2.08
C ILE A 251 -6.44 -1.99 -1.14
N LEU A 252 -6.22 -2.03 0.18
CA LEU A 252 -7.17 -1.52 1.16
C LEU A 252 -7.39 -0.01 1.03
N ALA A 253 -6.36 0.75 0.69
CA ALA A 253 -6.42 2.19 0.50
C ALA A 253 -7.12 2.55 -0.81
N ASN A 254 -6.77 1.88 -1.91
CA ASN A 254 -7.17 2.33 -3.24
C ASN A 254 -8.26 1.51 -3.89
N VAL A 255 -8.46 0.25 -3.50
CA VAL A 255 -9.43 -0.66 -4.14
C VAL A 255 -10.72 -0.76 -3.33
N ARG A 256 -10.62 -0.82 -2.00
CA ARG A 256 -11.77 -1.03 -1.08
C ARG A 256 -12.77 0.12 -1.11
N GLY A 257 -14.06 -0.19 -1.28
CA GLY A 257 -15.15 0.78 -1.22
C GLY A 257 -14.95 1.95 -2.19
N THR A 258 -15.11 3.17 -1.70
CA THR A 258 -14.85 4.42 -2.45
C THR A 258 -13.37 4.83 -2.48
N GLY A 259 -12.49 4.10 -1.78
CA GLY A 259 -11.05 4.39 -1.67
C GLY A 259 -10.72 5.37 -0.57
N ARG A 260 -9.49 5.89 -0.57
CA ARG A 260 -9.06 7.02 0.27
C ARG A 260 -9.97 8.22 0.01
N ALA A 261 -10.34 8.92 1.07
CA ALA A 261 -11.03 10.20 0.97
C ALA A 261 -10.05 11.30 0.56
N ALA A 262 -10.54 12.39 -0.04
CA ALA A 262 -9.71 13.58 -0.31
C ALA A 262 -9.08 14.16 0.98
N GLU A 263 -9.76 13.96 2.11
CA GLU A 263 -9.33 14.34 3.45
C GLU A 263 -8.20 13.46 4.01
N ASP A 264 -7.93 12.31 3.38
CA ASP A 264 -6.85 11.41 3.76
C ASP A 264 -5.49 11.84 3.17
N PHE A 265 -5.45 12.77 2.20
CA PHE A 265 -4.22 13.22 1.57
C PHE A 265 -3.47 14.18 2.50
N PHE A 266 -2.21 13.86 2.80
CA PHE A 266 -1.35 14.73 3.59
C PHE A 266 -0.82 15.87 2.69
N ASP A 267 -1.21 17.11 2.98
CA ASP A 267 -0.67 18.29 2.30
C ASP A 267 0.48 18.90 3.11
N GLU A 268 1.71 18.80 2.61
CA GLU A 268 2.91 19.40 3.22
C GLU A 268 2.93 20.94 3.13
N GLU A 269 2.19 21.55 2.19
CA GLU A 269 2.09 23.01 2.01
C GLU A 269 0.97 23.64 2.82
N GLU A 270 0.02 22.83 3.33
CA GLU A 270 -0.96 23.31 4.29
C GLU A 270 -0.21 23.67 5.57
N VAL A 271 0.00 24.99 5.77
CA VAL A 271 0.68 25.56 6.94
C VAL A 271 0.14 24.85 8.18
N HIS A 272 0.95 23.94 8.73
CA HIS A 272 0.55 23.06 9.82
C HIS A 272 0.32 23.91 11.07
N ASP A 273 -0.89 24.46 11.17
CA ASP A 273 -1.36 25.10 12.36
C ASP A 273 -1.52 23.99 13.40
N LEU A 274 -0.58 23.94 14.34
CA LEU A 274 -0.63 23.04 15.49
C LEU A 274 -1.89 23.29 16.36
N SER A 275 -2.61 24.40 16.14
CA SER A 275 -3.91 24.68 16.75
C SER A 275 -5.08 24.02 16.01
N ASN A 276 -4.90 23.59 14.75
CA ASN A 276 -5.89 22.83 14.00
C ASN A 276 -5.87 21.36 14.43
N THR A 277 -6.46 21.10 15.59
CA THR A 277 -6.54 19.76 16.19
C THR A 277 -7.29 18.76 15.30
N ALA A 278 -8.13 19.20 14.36
CA ALA A 278 -8.92 18.30 13.51
C ALA A 278 -8.06 17.42 12.61
N VAL A 279 -6.93 17.93 12.10
CA VAL A 279 -6.00 17.15 11.26
C VAL A 279 -5.18 16.18 12.11
N TRP A 280 -4.70 16.62 13.28
CA TRP A 280 -3.86 15.80 14.15
C TRP A 280 -4.61 14.69 14.88
N THR A 281 -5.89 14.94 15.22
CA THR A 281 -6.78 13.93 15.81
C THR A 281 -7.48 13.09 14.75
N TYR A 282 -7.31 13.41 13.46
CA TYR A 282 -7.90 12.64 12.38
C TYR A 282 -7.42 11.19 12.46
N ARG A 283 -8.39 10.29 12.38
CA ARG A 283 -8.20 8.84 12.32
C ARG A 283 -8.65 8.41 10.93
N ALA A 284 -7.79 7.74 10.19
CA ALA A 284 -8.11 7.39 8.81
C ALA A 284 -9.39 6.58 8.69
N GLY A 285 -10.26 7.01 7.78
CA GLY A 285 -11.59 6.44 7.61
C GLY A 285 -12.57 6.70 8.76
N GLY A 286 -12.27 7.64 9.67
CA GLY A 286 -13.15 8.07 10.78
C GLY A 286 -13.32 7.03 11.90
N ASP A 287 -12.46 6.02 11.95
CA ASP A 287 -12.55 4.89 12.87
C ASP A 287 -11.94 5.24 14.25
N PRO A 288 -12.72 5.24 15.36
CA PRO A 288 -12.20 5.54 16.69
C PRO A 288 -11.13 4.55 17.17
N ASP A 289 -11.07 3.34 16.62
CA ASP A 289 -10.12 2.30 17.03
C ASP A 289 -8.78 2.40 16.26
N GLN A 290 -8.71 3.18 15.18
CA GLN A 290 -7.45 3.42 14.45
C GLN A 290 -6.64 4.53 15.12
N PRO A 291 -5.30 4.42 15.19
CA PRO A 291 -4.50 5.47 15.77
C PRO A 291 -4.58 6.76 14.94
N SER A 292 -4.67 7.89 15.63
CA SER A 292 -4.63 9.20 14.98
C SER A 292 -3.23 9.55 14.46
N TRP A 293 -3.13 10.53 13.57
CA TRP A 293 -1.84 11.00 13.06
C TRP A 293 -0.87 11.41 14.17
N ILE A 294 -1.36 12.11 15.20
CA ILE A 294 -0.51 12.48 16.35
C ILE A 294 -0.05 11.25 17.14
N GLU A 295 -0.93 10.26 17.35
CA GLU A 295 -0.56 9.01 18.02
C GLU A 295 0.53 8.27 17.23
N LEU A 296 0.42 8.23 15.90
CA LEU A 296 1.42 7.61 15.03
C LEU A 296 2.75 8.37 15.04
N GLU A 297 2.71 9.70 15.03
CA GLU A 297 3.93 10.52 15.04
C GLU A 297 4.66 10.38 16.39
N VAL A 298 3.91 10.40 17.48
CA VAL A 298 4.44 10.14 18.83
C VAL A 298 5.01 8.72 18.93
N ARG A 299 4.31 7.70 18.42
CA ARG A 299 4.83 6.32 18.38
C ARG A 299 6.13 6.24 17.57
N SER A 300 6.18 6.84 16.39
CA SER A 300 7.38 6.84 15.55
C SER A 300 8.58 7.44 16.29
N ARG A 301 8.37 8.55 17.02
CA ARG A 301 9.44 9.23 17.78
C ARG A 301 9.85 8.48 19.06
N LEU A 302 8.89 8.01 19.85
CA LEU A 302 9.14 7.34 21.13
C LEU A 302 9.78 5.96 20.95
N PHE A 303 9.34 5.19 19.97
CA PHE A 303 9.93 3.88 19.67
C PHE A 303 11.10 3.97 18.67
N GLY A 304 11.36 5.16 18.13
CA GLY A 304 12.50 5.46 17.27
C GLY A 304 13.78 5.81 18.02
N GLY A 305 13.67 6.35 19.25
CA GLY A 305 14.78 6.52 20.18
C GLY A 305 14.50 5.76 21.46
N GLY A 306 15.04 4.55 21.59
CA GLY A 306 14.89 3.76 22.81
C GLY A 306 15.38 4.55 24.02
N PHE A 307 14.47 4.87 24.94
CA PHE A 307 14.85 5.06 26.33
C PHE A 307 15.14 3.69 26.95
N ILE A 308 16.16 3.72 27.80
CA ILE A 308 16.82 2.64 28.54
C ILE A 308 15.82 1.73 29.25
#